data_AF-A0A0H5SKT7-F1
#
_entry.id   AF-A0A0H5SKT7-F1
#
_cell.length_a   1.000
_cell.length_b   1.000
_cell.length_c   1.000
_cell.angle_alpha   90.00
_cell.angle_beta   90.00
_cell.angle_gamma   90.00
#
_symmetry.space_group_name_H-M   'P 1'
#
loop_
_entity.id
_entity.type
_entity.pdbx_description
1 polymer ?
#
loop_
_entity_poly.entity_id
_entity_poly.type
_entity_poly.pdbx_seq_one_letter_code
_entity_poly.pdbx_strand_id
1 'polypeptide(L)'
;MPLSDPQFVKPRTFHSDLNGLSSQSNCNNNTLRSQKDYEDPEYYYSKPPDLSQKQMPPPLPPINSLQKIIPTHLVIEHKQRNGCNSKLMSLGSLLATAIILFILLLAYFLVWDFKKGSNFQNIRQSIIPKIQDNYSNGNMFSSFDTNVIKSKVDIDITSTFLLTLLITKRKLCLFEAGTDRNEESKKEYREEHIESARLLQFGNLSVNGAPIHPLQFQRYARSLGVDSDCYVIIYDRGEVVWATHAFWIFTLFGHQKVSLYSGGINEWKKLKDNSAQYMTESGDGIYPQRSGHFRAEWNTSVICTFDDVLTNTELRTYDLVDGQDREQYEGISLNAVYGHIRSAINIPAKVVYDWHNQKWHDELDLKAQFRSRKLNQNRPVIVYSSSAIRSSLIWFALRKSGYNSSIYLGSWPEWLIRAPEFLKVIPKKKF
;
A
#
# COMPACT_ATOMS: atom_id res chain seq x y z
N MET A 1 29.94 -28.38 40.81
CA MET A 1 30.58 -27.56 39.77
C MET A 1 29.55 -27.26 38.69
N PRO A 2 29.26 -25.99 38.42
CA PRO A 2 28.99 -25.58 37.05
C PRO A 2 29.93 -24.44 36.65
N LEU A 3 30.55 -24.61 35.49
CA LEU A 3 31.29 -23.58 34.78
C LEU A 3 30.30 -22.70 34.02
N SER A 4 30.50 -21.41 34.20
CA SER A 4 29.97 -20.28 33.46
C SER A 4 30.40 -20.28 32.00
N ASP A 5 29.52 -19.87 31.09
CA ASP A 5 29.91 -18.99 29.97
C ASP A 5 28.73 -18.07 29.58
N PRO A 6 28.93 -16.74 29.42
CA PRO A 6 27.87 -15.77 29.18
C PRO A 6 27.87 -15.23 27.74
N GLN A 7 26.71 -15.16 27.09
CA GLN A 7 26.38 -14.13 26.09
C GLN A 7 24.93 -14.31 25.61
N PHE A 8 24.00 -13.70 26.34
CA PHE A 8 22.64 -13.43 25.87
C PHE A 8 22.30 -12.01 26.28
N VAL A 9 22.47 -11.05 25.36
CA VAL A 9 21.99 -9.68 25.55
C VAL A 9 20.56 -9.64 25.04
N LYS A 10 19.60 -9.59 25.98
CA LYS A 10 18.19 -9.30 25.69
C LYS A 10 18.02 -7.83 25.29
N PRO A 11 17.15 -7.49 24.32
CA PRO A 11 16.84 -6.10 24.02
C PRO A 11 16.08 -5.46 25.19
N ARG A 12 16.53 -4.29 25.63
CA ARG A 12 15.94 -3.49 26.70
C ARG A 12 14.80 -2.63 26.15
N THR A 13 13.59 -2.86 26.66
CA THR A 13 12.50 -1.88 26.66
C THR A 13 12.68 -0.94 27.84
N PHE A 14 12.76 0.38 27.62
CA PHE A 14 12.67 1.35 28.71
C PHE A 14 11.78 2.54 28.35
N HIS A 15 10.93 2.85 29.33
CA HIS A 15 10.01 3.97 29.41
C HIS A 15 10.75 5.31 29.56
N SER A 16 10.17 6.36 29.00
CA SER A 16 10.61 7.75 29.14
C SER A 16 10.03 8.38 30.41
N ASP A 17 10.89 8.80 31.33
CA ASP A 17 10.55 9.77 32.38
C ASP A 17 11.30 11.07 32.13
N LEU A 18 10.54 12.16 32.03
CA LEU A 18 10.99 13.55 31.96
C LEU A 18 11.31 14.06 33.37
N ASN A 19 12.43 14.78 33.56
CA ASN A 19 12.49 16.01 34.36
C ASN A 19 13.83 16.76 34.25
N GLY A 20 13.73 18.03 33.85
CA GLY A 20 14.44 19.25 34.27
C GLY A 20 15.93 19.26 34.62
N LEU A 21 16.69 20.17 33.98
CA LEU A 21 17.10 21.46 34.59
C LEU A 21 17.96 22.32 33.65
N SER A 22 17.90 23.62 33.94
CA SER A 22 18.35 24.82 33.22
C SER A 22 19.85 25.13 33.32
N SER A 23 20.40 25.90 32.36
CA SER A 23 21.17 27.14 32.65
C SER A 23 21.44 27.97 31.39
N GLN A 24 21.49 29.29 31.61
CA GLN A 24 21.55 30.39 30.65
C GLN A 24 22.99 30.73 30.20
N SER A 25 23.14 31.37 29.04
CA SER A 25 23.96 32.61 28.90
C SER A 25 23.73 33.32 27.56
N ASN A 26 23.58 34.66 27.64
CA ASN A 26 23.33 35.63 26.59
C ASN A 26 24.64 36.18 25.98
N CYS A 27 24.60 36.63 24.70
CA CYS A 27 24.90 38.03 24.28
C CYS A 27 25.00 38.22 22.74
N ASN A 28 24.08 39.03 22.17
CA ASN A 28 24.20 40.19 21.23
C ASN A 28 25.37 40.26 20.20
N ASN A 29 25.28 40.81 18.97
CA ASN A 29 24.26 41.53 18.19
C ASN A 29 24.77 41.73 16.72
N ASN A 30 23.83 41.99 15.80
CA ASN A 30 23.91 42.72 14.51
C ASN A 30 24.56 42.06 13.27
N THR A 31 23.77 41.81 12.21
CA THR A 31 23.65 42.71 11.03
C THR A 31 22.49 42.25 10.11
N LEU A 32 21.62 43.18 9.73
CA LEU A 32 20.45 43.02 8.85
C LEU A 32 20.88 42.91 7.37
N ARG A 33 20.42 41.87 6.65
CA ARG A 33 20.17 41.96 5.19
C ARG A 33 19.09 40.95 4.77
N SER A 34 18.24 41.38 3.83
CA SER A 34 16.88 40.92 3.53
C SER A 34 16.72 39.49 2.98
N GLN A 35 15.98 38.67 3.74
CA GLN A 35 14.70 38.02 3.37
C GLN A 35 14.51 37.48 1.93
N LYS A 36 14.53 36.14 1.81
CA LYS A 36 13.54 35.38 1.04
C LYS A 36 12.91 34.38 2.01
N ASP A 37 11.61 34.55 2.23
CA ASP A 37 10.82 33.84 3.23
C ASP A 37 10.82 32.33 2.98
N TYR A 38 11.42 31.61 3.92
CA TYR A 38 11.22 30.18 4.09
C TYR A 38 10.04 30.05 5.06
N GLU A 39 8.87 29.65 4.56
CA GLU A 39 7.73 29.35 5.43
C GLU A 39 8.03 28.08 6.22
N ASP A 40 8.24 28.28 7.52
CA ASP A 40 8.41 27.24 8.53
C ASP A 40 7.13 26.38 8.65
N PRO A 41 7.20 25.06 8.39
CA PRO A 41 6.05 24.17 8.51
C PRO A 41 5.66 23.82 9.96
N GLU A 42 6.35 24.33 10.98
CA GLU A 42 6.01 24.10 12.41
C GLU A 42 5.09 25.14 13.04
N TYR A 43 4.64 26.15 12.28
CA TYR A 43 3.79 27.23 12.82
C TYR A 43 2.43 26.76 13.38
N TYR A 44 1.98 25.54 13.05
CA TYR A 44 0.64 25.08 13.43
C TYR A 44 0.47 24.53 14.85
N TYR A 45 1.51 24.43 15.69
CA TYR A 45 1.39 23.77 16.99
C TYR A 45 2.07 24.43 18.18
N SER A 46 2.20 25.77 18.22
CA SER A 46 2.67 26.45 19.43
C SER A 46 1.79 27.63 19.85
N LYS A 47 0.91 27.32 20.82
CA LYS A 47 0.05 28.20 21.65
C LYS A 47 -1.22 28.73 20.96
N PRO A 48 -2.42 28.49 21.52
CA PRO A 48 -3.60 29.21 21.08
C PRO A 48 -3.43 30.70 21.39
N PRO A 49 -3.88 31.61 20.52
CA PRO A 49 -3.87 33.03 20.82
C PRO A 49 -4.73 33.33 22.06
N ASP A 50 -4.24 34.21 22.92
CA ASP A 50 -4.99 34.72 24.07
C ASP A 50 -6.15 35.58 23.53
N LEU A 51 -7.33 34.96 23.41
CA LEU A 51 -8.54 35.63 22.95
C LEU A 51 -9.01 36.56 24.06
N SER A 52 -8.81 37.87 23.87
CA SER A 52 -9.47 38.90 24.67
C SER A 52 -10.98 38.61 24.74
N GLN A 53 -11.55 38.56 25.94
CA GLN A 53 -12.97 38.26 26.26
C GLN A 53 -13.96 39.31 25.69
N LYS A 54 -13.98 39.53 24.39
CA LYS A 54 -14.97 40.35 23.71
C LYS A 54 -15.31 39.75 22.35
N GLN A 55 -16.15 38.71 22.41
CA GLN A 55 -17.24 38.37 21.48
C GLN A 55 -17.59 36.89 21.65
N MET A 56 -18.27 36.56 22.76
CA MET A 56 -19.04 35.31 22.82
C MET A 56 -20.44 35.60 22.29
N PRO A 57 -20.99 34.78 21.37
CA PRO A 57 -22.40 34.86 21.04
C PRO A 57 -23.26 34.54 22.29
N PRO A 58 -24.48 35.10 22.41
CA PRO A 58 -25.32 34.89 23.58
C PRO A 58 -25.66 33.41 23.76
N PRO A 59 -25.86 32.94 25.01
CA PRO A 59 -26.20 31.55 25.29
C PRO A 59 -27.55 31.18 24.65
N LEU A 60 -27.63 29.95 24.14
CA LEU A 60 -28.86 29.39 23.61
C LEU A 60 -29.97 29.39 24.67
N PRO A 61 -31.23 29.69 24.30
CA PRO A 61 -32.34 29.68 25.24
C PRO A 61 -32.60 28.27 25.79
N PRO A 62 -33.17 28.15 27.01
CA PRO A 62 -33.45 26.86 27.64
C PRO A 62 -34.43 26.02 26.81
N ILE A 63 -34.14 24.71 26.74
CA ILE A 63 -34.97 23.67 26.11
C ILE A 63 -36.27 23.53 26.91
N ASN A 64 -37.22 24.43 26.69
CA ASN A 64 -38.61 24.27 27.13
C ASN A 64 -39.60 25.04 26.22
N SER A 65 -39.20 25.33 24.99
CA SER A 65 -40.09 25.86 23.95
C SER A 65 -39.97 25.05 22.65
N LEU A 66 -40.22 23.73 22.75
CA LEU A 66 -40.57 22.93 21.58
C LEU A 66 -42.01 23.27 21.17
N GLN A 67 -42.18 24.35 20.40
CA GLN A 67 -43.37 24.47 19.55
C GLN A 67 -43.24 23.41 18.45
N LYS A 68 -44.28 22.57 18.34
CA LYS A 68 -44.48 21.54 17.31
C LYS A 68 -44.00 22.01 15.95
N ILE A 69 -42.89 21.45 15.48
CA ILE A 69 -42.50 21.54 14.07
C ILE A 69 -43.33 20.49 13.32
N ILE A 70 -44.33 20.97 12.58
CA ILE A 70 -45.09 20.21 11.60
C ILE A 70 -44.16 19.98 10.40
N PRO A 71 -44.10 18.77 9.81
CA PRO A 71 -43.23 18.51 8.65
C PRO A 71 -43.72 19.30 7.43
N THR A 72 -42.89 20.23 6.97
CA THR A 72 -43.11 20.97 5.72
C THR A 72 -42.83 20.04 4.55
N HIS A 73 -43.89 19.46 3.97
CA HIS A 73 -43.81 18.88 2.63
C HIS A 73 -43.38 19.97 1.65
N LEU A 74 -42.34 19.70 0.86
CA LEU A 74 -41.98 20.52 -0.29
C LEU A 74 -43.02 20.28 -1.38
N VAL A 75 -43.93 21.24 -1.53
CA VAL A 75 -44.79 21.38 -2.71
C VAL A 75 -43.91 21.73 -3.89
N ILE A 76 -43.78 20.80 -4.84
CA ILE A 76 -43.26 21.10 -6.18
C ILE A 76 -44.43 21.69 -6.96
N GLU A 77 -44.45 23.01 -7.15
CA GLU A 77 -45.36 23.65 -8.09
C GLU A 77 -45.00 23.24 -9.52
N HIS A 78 -45.86 22.45 -10.14
CA HIS A 78 -45.82 22.17 -11.57
C HIS A 78 -46.24 23.42 -12.36
N LYS A 79 -45.26 24.21 -12.81
CA LYS A 79 -45.51 25.24 -13.83
C LYS A 79 -45.75 24.54 -15.17
N GLN A 80 -47.01 24.37 -15.56
CA GLN A 80 -47.38 23.89 -16.88
C GLN A 80 -46.83 24.84 -17.96
N ARG A 81 -45.81 24.37 -18.69
CA ARG A 81 -45.41 24.95 -19.97
C ARG A 81 -46.21 24.28 -21.08
N ASN A 82 -47.37 24.86 -21.40
CA ASN A 82 -48.08 24.56 -22.64
C ASN A 82 -47.30 25.21 -23.81
N GLY A 83 -46.78 24.37 -24.69
CA GLY A 83 -46.01 24.79 -25.87
C GLY A 83 -45.78 23.61 -26.80
N CYS A 84 -46.84 23.23 -27.53
CA CYS A 84 -46.82 22.21 -28.56
C CYS A 84 -45.86 22.61 -29.69
N ASN A 85 -44.85 21.79 -29.97
CA ASN A 85 -44.14 21.77 -31.24
C ASN A 85 -44.21 20.35 -31.81
N SER A 86 -45.31 20.07 -32.51
CA SER A 86 -45.64 18.76 -33.13
C SER A 86 -44.66 18.30 -34.23
N LYS A 87 -43.63 19.10 -34.55
CA LYS A 87 -42.57 18.72 -35.51
C LYS A 87 -41.34 18.06 -34.87
N LEU A 88 -41.11 18.22 -33.56
CA LEU A 88 -39.90 17.68 -32.91
C LEU A 88 -40.07 16.21 -32.43
N MET A 89 -41.30 15.76 -32.19
CA MET A 89 -41.57 14.37 -31.78
C MET A 89 -41.57 13.37 -32.96
N SER A 90 -41.74 13.84 -34.19
CA SER A 90 -41.73 12.98 -35.39
C SER A 90 -40.32 12.51 -35.78
N LEU A 91 -39.28 13.33 -35.57
CA LEU A 91 -37.90 12.95 -35.89
C LEU A 91 -37.33 11.94 -34.88
N GLY A 92 -37.68 12.06 -33.60
CA GLY A 92 -37.20 11.16 -32.55
C GLY A 92 -37.67 9.72 -32.72
N SER A 93 -38.91 9.51 -33.20
CA SER A 93 -39.44 8.15 -33.43
C SER A 93 -38.83 7.50 -34.68
N LEU A 94 -38.48 8.29 -35.70
CA LEU A 94 -37.76 7.80 -36.89
C LEU A 94 -36.32 7.40 -36.56
N LEU A 95 -35.64 8.15 -35.69
CA LEU A 95 -34.29 7.80 -35.26
C LEU A 95 -34.28 6.51 -34.41
N ALA A 96 -35.23 6.37 -33.49
CA ALA A 96 -35.33 5.19 -32.64
C ALA A 96 -35.63 3.91 -33.45
N THR A 97 -36.51 4.01 -34.44
CA THR A 97 -36.84 2.87 -35.34
C THR A 97 -35.66 2.50 -36.23
N ALA A 98 -34.89 3.46 -36.74
CA ALA A 98 -33.67 3.21 -37.51
C ALA A 98 -32.60 2.49 -36.68
N ILE A 99 -32.42 2.87 -35.40
CA ILE A 99 -31.45 2.23 -34.49
C ILE A 99 -31.87 0.77 -34.21
N ILE A 100 -33.16 0.52 -33.97
CA ILE A 100 -33.66 -0.85 -33.73
C ILE A 100 -33.46 -1.72 -34.97
N LEU A 101 -33.75 -1.21 -36.17
CA LEU A 101 -33.51 -1.94 -37.42
C LEU A 101 -32.02 -2.23 -37.65
N PHE A 102 -31.14 -1.29 -37.32
CA PHE A 102 -29.69 -1.50 -37.44
C PHE A 102 -29.19 -2.60 -36.49
N ILE A 103 -29.66 -2.65 -35.25
CA ILE A 103 -29.32 -3.71 -34.29
C ILE A 103 -29.80 -5.08 -34.78
N LEU A 104 -31.01 -5.16 -35.33
CA LEU A 104 -31.54 -6.41 -35.88
C LEU A 104 -30.74 -6.88 -37.11
N LEU A 105 -30.27 -5.96 -37.95
CA LEU A 105 -29.45 -6.25 -39.13
C LEU A 105 -28.05 -6.75 -38.74
N LEU A 106 -27.46 -6.17 -37.69
CA LEU A 106 -26.20 -6.64 -37.08
C LEU A 106 -26.35 -8.04 -36.49
N ALA A 107 -27.44 -8.30 -35.76
CA ALA A 107 -27.73 -9.63 -35.22
C ALA A 107 -27.92 -10.66 -36.35
N TYR A 108 -28.60 -10.28 -37.44
CA TYR A 108 -28.74 -11.15 -38.62
C TYR A 108 -27.39 -11.48 -39.27
N PHE A 109 -26.50 -10.50 -39.40
CA PHE A 109 -25.15 -10.71 -39.95
C PHE A 109 -24.32 -11.65 -39.08
N LEU A 110 -24.36 -11.49 -37.75
CA LEU A 110 -23.65 -12.38 -36.83
C LEU A 110 -24.16 -13.82 -36.91
N VAL A 111 -25.47 -14.02 -37.06
CA VAL A 111 -26.07 -15.35 -37.23
C VAL A 111 -25.76 -15.92 -38.63
N TRP A 112 -25.72 -15.08 -39.66
CA TRP A 112 -25.36 -15.47 -41.03
C TRP A 112 -23.90 -15.94 -41.13
N ASP A 113 -22.96 -15.23 -40.50
CA ASP A 113 -21.55 -15.62 -40.48
C ASP A 113 -21.34 -16.92 -39.69
N PHE A 114 -22.09 -17.12 -38.60
CA PHE A 114 -22.10 -18.40 -37.88
C PHE A 114 -22.61 -19.56 -38.75
N LYS A 115 -23.57 -19.29 -39.65
CA LYS A 115 -24.10 -20.31 -40.58
C LYS A 115 -23.15 -20.59 -41.74
N LYS A 116 -22.39 -19.59 -42.21
CA LYS A 116 -21.34 -19.74 -43.25
C LYS A 116 -20.07 -20.45 -42.75
N GLY A 117 -19.78 -20.40 -41.44
CA GLY A 117 -18.64 -21.09 -40.82
C GLY A 117 -18.71 -22.63 -40.80
N SER A 118 -19.83 -23.23 -41.21
CA SER A 118 -20.03 -24.68 -41.24
C SER A 118 -19.35 -25.41 -42.41
N ASN A 119 -18.74 -24.70 -43.36
CA ASN A 119 -18.07 -25.29 -44.52
C ASN A 119 -16.55 -25.51 -44.35
N PHE A 120 -15.98 -25.36 -43.16
CA PHE A 120 -14.53 -25.49 -42.92
C PHE A 120 -14.07 -26.87 -42.41
N GLN A 121 -14.90 -27.91 -42.56
CA GLN A 121 -14.55 -29.30 -42.18
C GLN A 121 -13.87 -30.09 -43.32
N ASN A 122 -13.92 -29.62 -44.58
CA ASN A 122 -13.41 -30.38 -45.74
C ASN A 122 -11.99 -29.99 -46.22
N ILE A 123 -11.28 -29.09 -45.53
CA ILE A 123 -9.92 -28.66 -45.93
C ILE A 123 -8.83 -29.27 -45.02
N ARG A 124 -9.21 -30.01 -43.97
CA ARG A 124 -8.26 -30.56 -42.98
C ARG A 124 -7.67 -31.94 -43.32
N GLN A 125 -7.97 -32.52 -44.48
CA GLN A 125 -7.56 -33.89 -44.83
C GLN A 125 -6.50 -34.03 -45.93
N SER A 126 -5.96 -32.96 -46.52
CA SER A 126 -5.05 -33.10 -47.67
C SER A 126 -3.58 -32.72 -47.43
N ILE A 127 -3.13 -32.39 -46.21
CA ILE A 127 -1.73 -32.00 -45.97
C ILE A 127 -1.22 -32.49 -44.61
N ILE A 128 -0.87 -33.78 -44.49
CA ILE A 128 0.09 -34.30 -43.50
C ILE A 128 0.84 -35.50 -44.11
N PRO A 129 2.17 -35.46 -44.25
CA PRO A 129 3.01 -36.64 -44.12
C PRO A 129 3.64 -36.71 -42.72
N LYS A 130 3.77 -37.96 -42.26
CA LYS A 130 4.39 -38.47 -41.03
C LYS A 130 5.65 -37.71 -40.58
N ILE A 131 5.68 -37.23 -39.33
CA ILE A 131 6.84 -37.32 -38.43
C ILE A 131 6.34 -37.56 -37.01
N GLN A 132 6.91 -38.59 -36.39
CA GLN A 132 6.75 -39.06 -35.03
C GLN A 132 7.82 -38.36 -34.18
N ASP A 133 7.44 -37.76 -33.05
CA ASP A 133 8.14 -37.82 -31.75
C ASP A 133 7.80 -36.63 -30.82
N ASN A 134 7.33 -37.01 -29.63
CA ASN A 134 7.51 -36.40 -28.31
C ASN A 134 7.30 -34.88 -28.13
N TYR A 135 6.22 -34.57 -27.39
CA TYR A 135 6.00 -33.51 -26.38
C TYR A 135 4.61 -32.86 -26.54
N SER A 136 3.61 -33.44 -25.87
CA SER A 136 2.32 -32.83 -25.52
C SER A 136 2.53 -31.97 -24.25
N ASN A 137 2.02 -30.76 -24.02
CA ASN A 137 0.99 -29.93 -24.65
C ASN A 137 1.30 -28.45 -24.34
N GLY A 138 1.16 -27.58 -25.33
CA GLY A 138 1.06 -26.13 -25.16
C GLY A 138 -0.16 -25.59 -25.92
N ASN A 139 -1.05 -24.93 -25.17
CA ASN A 139 -2.14 -24.01 -25.48
C ASN A 139 -2.54 -23.71 -26.95
N MET A 140 -3.87 -23.64 -27.18
CA MET A 140 -4.47 -22.66 -28.10
C MET A 140 -5.66 -21.95 -27.45
N PHE A 141 -5.62 -20.62 -27.54
CA PHE A 141 -6.42 -19.58 -26.89
C PHE A 141 -7.93 -19.60 -27.18
N SER A 142 -8.72 -19.17 -26.19
CA SER A 142 -9.91 -18.33 -26.43
C SER A 142 -9.94 -17.19 -25.39
N SER A 143 -10.21 -16.00 -25.89
CA SER A 143 -10.09 -14.67 -25.29
C SER A 143 -10.86 -14.44 -23.99
N PHE A 144 -10.17 -14.07 -22.91
CA PHE A 144 -10.59 -13.08 -21.91
C PHE A 144 -9.35 -12.60 -21.10
N ASP A 145 -9.31 -11.29 -20.83
CA ASP A 145 -8.34 -10.51 -20.02
C ASP A 145 -6.95 -10.20 -20.59
N THR A 146 -6.91 -9.10 -21.34
CA THR A 146 -5.74 -8.34 -21.79
C THR A 146 -4.93 -7.64 -20.67
N ASN A 147 -5.00 -8.10 -19.42
CA ASN A 147 -4.22 -7.54 -18.29
C ASN A 147 -3.01 -8.39 -17.86
N VAL A 148 -2.72 -9.49 -18.55
CA VAL A 148 -1.65 -10.43 -18.17
C VAL A 148 -0.28 -10.07 -18.79
N ILE A 149 -0.19 -9.02 -19.61
CA ILE A 149 1.07 -8.52 -20.18
C ILE A 149 1.48 -7.20 -19.50
N LYS A 150 1.65 -7.23 -18.17
CA LYS A 150 2.67 -6.41 -17.52
C LYS A 150 3.89 -7.30 -17.38
N SER A 151 4.92 -7.02 -18.18
CA SER A 151 6.23 -7.65 -18.07
C SER A 151 6.60 -7.81 -16.60
N LYS A 152 6.98 -9.04 -16.20
CA LYS A 152 7.44 -9.44 -14.88
C LYS A 152 8.61 -8.54 -14.43
N VAL A 153 8.30 -7.35 -13.94
CA VAL A 153 9.18 -6.60 -13.05
C VAL A 153 9.16 -7.43 -11.79
N ASP A 154 10.26 -8.11 -11.51
CA ASP A 154 10.37 -8.89 -10.29
C ASP A 154 10.16 -7.93 -9.12
N ILE A 155 9.11 -8.18 -8.34
CA ILE A 155 8.73 -7.33 -7.19
C ILE A 155 9.84 -7.30 -6.14
N ASP A 156 10.74 -8.28 -6.18
CA ASP A 156 11.96 -8.40 -5.38
C ASP A 156 13.14 -8.66 -6.31
N ILE A 157 14.22 -7.89 -6.19
CA ILE A 157 15.37 -7.97 -7.09
C ILE A 157 16.64 -8.41 -6.36
N THR A 158 17.56 -9.02 -7.10
CA THR A 158 18.86 -9.45 -6.58
C THR A 158 19.89 -8.32 -6.62
N SER A 159 20.94 -8.44 -5.82
CA SER A 159 22.09 -7.53 -5.80
C SER A 159 22.73 -7.36 -7.20
N THR A 160 22.89 -8.45 -7.94
CA THR A 160 23.44 -8.41 -9.31
C THR A 160 22.54 -7.66 -10.28
N PHE A 161 21.21 -7.78 -10.13
CA PHE A 161 20.28 -7.04 -10.96
C PHE A 161 20.29 -5.54 -10.61
N LEU A 162 20.33 -5.19 -9.31
CA LEU A 162 20.50 -3.79 -8.87
C LEU A 162 21.80 -3.19 -9.42
N LEU A 163 22.92 -3.89 -9.30
CA LEU A 163 24.20 -3.46 -9.87
C LEU A 163 24.12 -3.21 -11.37
N THR A 164 23.45 -4.10 -12.10
CA THR A 164 23.22 -3.92 -13.56
C THR A 164 22.41 -2.65 -13.85
N LEU A 165 21.41 -2.32 -13.03
CA LEU A 165 20.61 -1.12 -13.19
C LEU A 165 21.41 0.16 -12.91
N LEU A 166 22.30 0.13 -11.92
CA LEU A 166 23.21 1.24 -11.61
C LEU A 166 24.21 1.48 -12.75
N ILE A 167 24.85 0.44 -13.27
CA ILE A 167 25.82 0.52 -14.38
C ILE A 167 25.16 1.01 -15.67
N THR A 168 23.96 0.50 -15.99
CA THR A 168 23.26 0.85 -17.24
C THR A 168 22.62 2.24 -17.23
N LYS A 169 22.73 2.99 -16.12
CA LYS A 169 22.22 4.37 -15.96
C LYS A 169 20.77 4.54 -16.42
N ARG A 170 19.92 3.54 -16.16
CA ARG A 170 18.48 3.68 -16.39
C ARG A 170 17.93 4.78 -15.49
N LYS A 171 16.74 5.29 -15.83
CA LYS A 171 16.00 6.26 -15.01
C LYS A 171 15.55 5.61 -13.69
N LEU A 172 16.49 5.54 -12.76
CA LEU A 172 16.42 4.81 -11.50
C LEU A 172 16.15 5.79 -10.35
N CYS A 173 15.29 5.38 -9.42
CA CYS A 173 15.08 6.04 -8.14
C CYS A 173 15.35 5.01 -7.05
N LEU A 174 16.61 4.95 -6.60
CA LEU A 174 17.01 4.08 -5.51
C LEU A 174 16.79 4.78 -4.17
N PHE A 175 16.18 4.06 -3.23
CA PHE A 175 15.85 4.60 -1.93
C PHE A 175 16.20 3.65 -0.78
N GLU A 176 16.77 4.22 0.28
CA GLU A 176 16.84 3.59 1.60
C GLU A 176 15.60 3.98 2.40
N ALA A 177 14.79 3.01 2.83
CA ALA A 177 13.65 3.25 3.70
C ALA A 177 14.14 3.42 5.15
N GLY A 178 13.93 4.62 5.69
CA GLY A 178 14.14 4.90 7.11
C GLY A 178 13.06 4.28 7.99
N THR A 179 13.38 4.18 9.27
CA THR A 179 12.47 3.68 10.32
C THR A 179 11.66 4.81 10.93
N ASP A 180 10.78 4.50 11.87
CA ASP A 180 10.10 5.49 12.72
C ASP A 180 11.06 6.32 13.59
N ARG A 181 12.31 5.87 13.77
CA ARG A 181 13.41 6.63 14.38
C ARG A 181 14.11 7.48 13.31
N ASN A 182 13.49 8.61 12.95
CA ASN A 182 13.94 9.48 11.86
C ASN A 182 15.40 9.96 12.00
N GLU A 183 15.81 10.41 13.20
CA GLU A 183 17.16 10.96 13.40
C GLU A 183 18.24 9.87 13.33
N GLU A 184 17.96 8.68 13.84
CA GLU A 184 18.86 7.54 13.73
C GLU A 184 18.99 7.10 12.26
N SER A 185 17.87 7.00 11.55
CA SER A 185 17.86 6.65 10.12
C SER A 185 18.67 7.66 9.29
N LYS A 186 18.57 8.96 9.59
CA LYS A 186 19.39 10.01 8.95
C LYS A 186 20.88 9.81 9.24
N LYS A 187 21.23 9.52 10.50
CA LYS A 187 22.62 9.31 10.90
C LYS A 187 23.22 8.09 10.20
N GLU A 188 22.54 6.95 10.26
CA GLU A 188 23.00 5.70 9.65
C GLU A 188 23.15 5.83 8.13
N TYR A 189 22.18 6.47 7.46
CA TYR A 189 22.27 6.77 6.03
C TYR A 189 23.48 7.65 5.70
N ARG A 190 23.75 8.70 6.49
CA ARG A 190 24.92 9.57 6.30
C ARG A 190 26.24 8.85 6.51
N GLU A 191 26.28 7.87 7.40
CA GLU A 191 27.48 7.06 7.61
C GLU A 191 27.80 6.25 6.36
N GLU A 192 26.83 5.51 5.82
CA GLU A 192 27.03 4.71 4.61
C GLU A 192 25.69 4.29 3.98
N HIS A 193 25.50 4.52 2.68
CA HIS A 193 24.34 4.08 1.89
C HIS A 193 24.76 3.55 0.52
N ILE A 194 23.89 2.83 -0.20
CA ILE A 194 24.20 2.37 -1.57
C ILE A 194 24.41 3.60 -2.47
N GLU A 195 25.37 3.55 -3.40
CA GLU A 195 25.60 4.64 -4.34
C GLU A 195 24.31 5.13 -5.01
N SER A 196 24.14 6.45 -5.15
CA SER A 196 22.94 7.08 -5.73
C SER A 196 21.64 6.87 -4.93
N ALA A 197 21.63 6.13 -3.82
CA ALA A 197 20.44 5.98 -2.99
C ALA A 197 20.09 7.30 -2.33
N ARG A 198 18.80 7.52 -2.08
CA ARG A 198 18.28 8.65 -1.30
C ARG A 198 17.51 8.14 -0.09
N LEU A 199 17.55 8.87 1.02
CA LEU A 199 16.79 8.49 2.21
C LEU A 199 15.29 8.80 2.04
N LEU A 200 14.46 7.77 2.20
CA LEU A 200 13.01 7.90 2.42
C LEU A 200 12.75 8.00 3.91
N GLN A 201 12.34 9.19 4.37
CA GLN A 201 11.98 9.42 5.76
C GLN A 201 10.58 8.88 6.03
N PHE A 202 10.46 8.01 7.04
CA PHE A 202 9.22 7.36 7.40
C PHE A 202 8.08 8.35 7.69
N GLY A 203 8.36 9.45 8.40
CA GLY A 203 7.35 10.47 8.72
C GLY A 203 6.75 11.18 7.50
N ASN A 204 7.43 11.14 6.34
CA ASN A 204 6.92 11.66 5.07
C ASN A 204 6.22 10.58 4.23
N LEU A 205 6.05 9.38 4.76
CA LEU A 205 5.34 8.27 4.13
C LEU A 205 4.10 7.88 4.94
N SER A 206 4.24 7.82 6.26
CA SER A 206 3.17 7.37 7.14
C SER A 206 3.30 7.94 8.55
N VAL A 207 2.18 7.94 9.28
CA VAL A 207 2.12 8.23 10.71
C VAL A 207 1.57 7.00 11.41
N ASN A 208 2.36 6.39 12.30
CA ASN A 208 2.01 5.14 12.97
C ASN A 208 1.60 4.00 12.01
N GLY A 209 2.15 4.00 10.79
CA GLY A 209 1.85 3.03 9.74
C GLY A 209 0.62 3.35 8.89
N ALA A 210 -0.15 4.40 9.21
CA ALA A 210 -1.20 4.90 8.32
C ALA A 210 -0.58 5.83 7.26
N PRO A 211 -0.82 5.60 5.96
CA PRO A 211 -0.22 6.40 4.90
C PRO A 211 -0.68 7.86 4.99
N ILE A 212 0.23 8.80 4.70
CA ILE A 212 -0.12 10.22 4.60
C ILE A 212 -1.05 10.50 3.41
N HIS A 213 -1.63 11.70 3.35
CA HIS A 213 -2.50 12.09 2.25
C HIS A 213 -1.76 12.00 0.89
N PRO A 214 -2.40 11.50 -0.19
CA PRO A 214 -1.76 11.33 -1.51
C PRO A 214 -1.06 12.58 -2.04
N LEU A 215 -1.63 13.77 -1.80
CA LEU A 215 -1.01 15.03 -2.24
C LEU A 215 0.29 15.34 -1.50
N GLN A 216 0.36 15.01 -0.20
CA GLN A 216 1.58 15.17 0.59
C GLN A 216 2.64 14.17 0.13
N PHE A 217 2.25 12.90 -0.10
CA PHE A 217 3.16 11.90 -0.69
C PHE A 217 3.65 12.32 -2.08
N GLN A 218 2.76 12.83 -2.94
CA GLN A 218 3.12 13.31 -4.27
C GLN A 218 4.18 14.42 -4.19
N ARG A 219 3.99 15.42 -3.32
CA ARG A 219 4.96 16.50 -3.13
C ARG A 219 6.31 15.95 -2.66
N TYR A 220 6.30 15.02 -1.71
CA TYR A 220 7.51 14.40 -1.17
C TYR A 220 8.25 13.54 -2.21
N ALA A 221 7.55 12.65 -2.92
CA ALA A 221 8.14 11.85 -3.99
C ALA A 221 8.73 12.74 -5.10
N ARG A 222 8.04 13.83 -5.47
CA ARG A 222 8.56 14.81 -6.42
C ARG A 222 9.78 15.57 -5.91
N SER A 223 9.85 15.94 -4.63
CA SER A 223 11.05 16.58 -4.06
C SER A 223 12.25 15.62 -4.07
N LEU A 224 11.99 14.31 -4.02
CA LEU A 224 12.98 13.25 -4.24
C LEU A 224 13.18 12.92 -5.73
N GLY A 225 12.73 13.77 -6.66
CA GLY A 225 13.00 13.60 -8.09
C GLY A 225 12.31 12.40 -8.74
N VAL A 226 11.26 11.83 -8.12
CA VAL A 226 10.51 10.71 -8.68
C VAL A 226 9.62 11.20 -9.81
N ASP A 227 9.84 10.64 -10.99
CA ASP A 227 8.96 10.76 -12.15
C ASP A 227 8.06 9.54 -12.30
N SER A 228 6.95 9.68 -13.02
CA SER A 228 5.97 8.60 -13.22
C SER A 228 6.53 7.37 -13.95
N ASP A 229 7.61 7.52 -14.72
CA ASP A 229 8.28 6.47 -15.49
C ASP A 229 9.57 5.95 -14.84
N CYS A 230 10.02 6.56 -13.73
CA CYS A 230 11.18 6.11 -12.96
C CYS A 230 10.98 4.68 -12.47
N TYR A 231 12.04 3.87 -12.52
CA TYR A 231 12.05 2.60 -11.81
C TYR A 231 12.43 2.85 -10.35
N VAL A 232 11.48 2.68 -9.44
CA VAL A 232 11.69 2.86 -8.00
C VAL A 232 12.20 1.55 -7.41
N ILE A 233 13.34 1.60 -6.74
CA ILE A 233 13.90 0.47 -6.00
C ILE A 233 14.05 0.89 -4.55
N ILE A 234 13.56 0.06 -3.64
CA ILE A 234 13.54 0.36 -2.21
C ILE A 234 14.24 -0.76 -1.45
N TYR A 235 15.14 -0.37 -0.55
CA TYR A 235 15.82 -1.27 0.37
C TYR A 235 15.80 -0.69 1.78
N ASP A 236 16.17 -1.47 2.79
CA ASP A 236 16.43 -0.97 4.14
C ASP A 236 17.66 -1.65 4.76
N ARG A 237 17.83 -1.48 6.08
CA ARG A 237 18.99 -1.98 6.83
C ARG A 237 18.86 -3.43 7.33
N GLY A 238 17.98 -4.22 6.72
CA GLY A 238 17.81 -5.65 6.98
C GLY A 238 16.59 -6.00 7.83
N GLU A 239 15.81 -5.00 8.23
CA GLU A 239 14.52 -5.23 8.89
C GLU A 239 13.43 -5.64 7.89
N VAL A 240 13.58 -5.25 6.61
CA VAL A 240 12.72 -5.53 5.43
C VAL A 240 11.28 -5.00 5.55
N VAL A 241 10.77 -4.86 6.76
CA VAL A 241 9.43 -4.35 7.05
C VAL A 241 9.26 -2.89 6.62
N TRP A 242 10.29 -2.05 6.73
CA TRP A 242 10.22 -0.65 6.31
C TRP A 242 10.28 -0.51 4.80
N ALA A 243 11.16 -1.28 4.16
CA ALA A 243 11.25 -1.31 2.71
C ALA A 243 9.95 -1.84 2.07
N THR A 244 9.34 -2.89 2.64
CA THR A 244 8.03 -3.39 2.18
C THR A 244 6.88 -2.43 2.43
N HIS A 245 6.91 -1.68 3.54
CA HIS A 245 5.92 -0.64 3.81
C HIS A 245 6.01 0.52 2.82
N ALA A 246 7.22 1.03 2.56
CA ALA A 246 7.45 2.04 1.55
C ALA A 246 7.06 1.53 0.15
N PHE A 247 7.44 0.29 -0.21
CA PHE A 247 7.02 -0.35 -1.46
C PHE A 247 5.49 -0.37 -1.62
N TRP A 248 4.78 -0.75 -0.55
CA TRP A 248 3.32 -0.75 -0.57
C TRP A 248 2.76 0.67 -0.73
N ILE A 249 3.34 1.69 -0.09
CA ILE A 249 2.92 3.10 -0.25
C ILE A 249 3.08 3.60 -1.69
N PHE A 250 4.23 3.33 -2.34
CA PHE A 250 4.39 3.67 -3.76
C PHE A 250 3.36 2.96 -4.64
N THR A 251 3.08 1.68 -4.35
CA THR A 251 2.07 0.88 -5.06
C THR A 251 0.65 1.42 -4.82
N LEU A 252 0.35 1.82 -3.58
CA LEU A 252 -0.91 2.39 -3.14
C LEU A 252 -1.21 3.70 -3.86
N PHE A 253 -0.19 4.51 -4.09
CA PHE A 253 -0.31 5.78 -4.80
C PHE A 253 -0.01 5.66 -6.30
N GLY A 254 -0.08 4.44 -6.84
CA GLY A 254 -0.21 4.21 -8.28
C GLY A 254 1.10 4.15 -9.06
N HIS A 255 2.26 4.12 -8.39
CA HIS A 255 3.54 3.95 -9.09
C HIS A 255 3.67 2.54 -9.64
N GLN A 256 3.90 2.42 -10.96
CA GLN A 256 3.79 1.14 -11.66
C GLN A 256 5.08 0.31 -11.66
N LYS A 257 6.24 0.96 -11.47
CA LYS A 257 7.56 0.33 -11.53
C LYS A 257 8.23 0.46 -10.16
N VAL A 258 7.82 -0.40 -9.23
CA VAL A 258 8.41 -0.48 -7.89
C VAL A 258 8.95 -1.89 -7.71
N SER A 259 10.17 -2.01 -7.20
CA SER A 259 10.75 -3.27 -6.73
C SER A 259 11.40 -3.08 -5.37
N LEU A 260 11.37 -4.14 -4.58
CA LEU A 260 12.12 -4.26 -3.35
C LEU A 260 13.51 -4.81 -3.68
N TYR A 261 14.55 -4.33 -3.02
CA TYR A 261 15.84 -5.02 -2.93
C TYR A 261 15.96 -5.58 -1.51
N SER A 262 15.58 -6.85 -1.33
CA SER A 262 15.50 -7.45 0.02
C SER A 262 16.84 -7.69 0.69
N GLY A 263 17.94 -7.74 -0.06
CA GLY A 263 19.28 -7.90 0.49
C GLY A 263 19.71 -6.73 1.38
N GLY A 264 19.12 -5.55 1.16
CA GLY A 264 19.42 -4.36 1.94
C GLY A 264 20.87 -3.90 1.81
N ILE A 265 21.23 -2.92 2.64
CA ILE A 265 22.62 -2.43 2.70
C ILE A 265 23.57 -3.52 3.23
N ASN A 266 23.08 -4.44 4.07
CA ASN A 266 23.91 -5.46 4.70
C ASN A 266 24.46 -6.47 3.69
N GLU A 267 23.61 -6.98 2.78
CA GLU A 267 24.09 -7.83 1.69
C GLU A 267 24.99 -7.05 0.73
N TRP A 268 24.61 -5.80 0.41
CA TRP A 268 25.38 -4.95 -0.49
C TRP A 268 26.82 -4.73 0.00
N LYS A 269 26.99 -4.46 1.30
CA LYS A 269 28.31 -4.31 1.95
C LYS A 269 29.14 -5.59 1.91
N LYS A 270 28.53 -6.75 2.18
CA LYS A 270 29.23 -8.05 2.05
C LYS A 270 29.72 -8.28 0.62
N LEU A 271 28.98 -7.84 -0.39
CA LEU A 271 29.39 -7.95 -1.79
C LEU A 271 30.49 -6.95 -2.16
N LYS A 272 30.43 -5.73 -1.61
CA LYS A 272 31.50 -4.71 -1.71
C LYS A 272 32.83 -5.22 -1.18
N ASP A 273 32.84 -5.95 -0.07
CA ASP A 273 34.07 -6.54 0.49
C ASP A 273 34.74 -7.54 -0.47
N ASN A 274 33.96 -8.14 -1.38
CA ASN A 274 34.42 -9.15 -2.34
C ASN A 274 34.62 -8.62 -3.76
N SER A 275 34.11 -7.43 -4.10
CA SER A 275 34.17 -6.86 -5.45
C SER A 275 34.04 -5.34 -5.43
N ALA A 276 34.98 -4.66 -6.08
CA ALA A 276 35.00 -3.20 -6.22
C ALA A 276 33.85 -2.63 -7.08
N GLN A 277 33.02 -3.48 -7.69
CA GLN A 277 31.85 -3.03 -8.47
C GLN A 277 30.70 -2.57 -7.58
N TYR A 278 30.59 -3.07 -6.34
CA TYR A 278 29.54 -2.66 -5.41
C TYR A 278 30.02 -1.45 -4.62
N MET A 279 29.43 -0.28 -4.86
CA MET A 279 29.86 0.98 -4.25
C MET A 279 28.85 1.47 -3.21
N THR A 280 29.37 2.19 -2.21
CA THR A 280 28.57 2.92 -1.23
C THR A 280 29.06 4.36 -1.14
N GLU A 281 28.19 5.24 -0.69
CA GLU A 281 28.43 6.67 -0.49
C GLU A 281 28.16 7.04 0.97
N SER A 282 28.64 8.20 1.39
CA SER A 282 28.42 8.79 2.72
C SER A 282 27.96 10.25 2.57
N GLY A 283 27.33 10.80 3.60
CA GLY A 283 26.76 12.15 3.61
C GLY A 283 25.27 12.18 3.25
N ASP A 284 24.75 13.36 2.91
CA ASP A 284 23.31 13.59 2.69
C ASP A 284 22.74 13.00 1.39
N GLY A 285 23.57 12.29 0.61
CA GLY A 285 23.21 11.72 -0.69
C GLY A 285 23.08 12.75 -1.81
N ILE A 286 22.77 12.25 -3.01
CA ILE A 286 22.59 13.11 -4.19
C ILE A 286 21.17 13.66 -4.22
N TYR A 287 21.03 14.97 -4.00
CA TYR A 287 19.75 15.65 -4.20
C TYR A 287 19.45 15.83 -5.70
N PRO A 288 18.20 15.57 -6.12
CA PRO A 288 17.81 15.74 -7.51
C PRO A 288 17.85 17.21 -7.90
N GLN A 289 18.42 17.50 -9.07
CA GLN A 289 18.56 18.87 -9.60
C GLN A 289 17.23 19.50 -10.03
N ARG A 290 16.17 18.68 -10.13
CA ARG A 290 14.81 19.12 -10.42
C ARG A 290 13.81 18.32 -9.60
N SER A 291 12.65 18.92 -9.37
CA SER A 291 11.49 18.16 -8.92
C SER A 291 11.09 17.14 -9.99
N GLY A 292 10.61 15.99 -9.51
CA GLY A 292 10.01 14.98 -10.35
C GLY A 292 8.59 15.35 -10.80
N HIS A 293 8.01 14.54 -11.68
CA HIS A 293 6.66 14.70 -12.22
C HIS A 293 5.72 13.51 -11.90
N PHE A 294 5.95 12.81 -10.78
CA PHE A 294 5.05 11.77 -10.28
C PHE A 294 3.65 12.29 -9.95
N ARG A 295 2.59 11.58 -10.32
CA ARG A 295 1.21 11.92 -9.92
C ARG A 295 0.66 10.79 -9.06
N ALA A 296 0.28 11.11 -7.83
CA ALA A 296 -0.28 10.12 -6.91
C ALA A 296 -1.74 9.82 -7.29
N GLU A 297 -2.07 8.55 -7.45
CA GLU A 297 -3.43 8.08 -7.72
C GLU A 297 -3.72 6.86 -6.84
N TRP A 298 -4.89 6.84 -6.18
CA TRP A 298 -5.26 5.73 -5.32
C TRP A 298 -5.42 4.44 -6.13
N ASN A 299 -4.60 3.46 -5.79
CA ASN A 299 -4.76 2.09 -6.24
C ASN A 299 -5.62 1.33 -5.23
N THR A 300 -6.93 1.32 -5.45
CA THR A 300 -7.89 0.64 -4.58
C THR A 300 -7.70 -0.88 -4.57
N SER A 301 -6.99 -1.47 -5.54
CA SER A 301 -6.75 -2.91 -5.60
C SER A 301 -5.80 -3.44 -4.52
N VAL A 302 -5.09 -2.57 -3.78
CA VAL A 302 -4.15 -2.98 -2.72
C VAL A 302 -4.61 -2.58 -1.32
N ILE A 303 -5.84 -2.08 -1.18
CA ILE A 303 -6.44 -1.69 0.10
C ILE A 303 -7.84 -2.24 0.27
N CYS A 304 -8.23 -2.37 1.54
CA CYS A 304 -9.61 -2.62 1.97
C CYS A 304 -9.96 -1.62 3.07
N THR A 305 -11.23 -1.26 3.12
CA THR A 305 -11.84 -0.41 4.14
C THR A 305 -12.50 -1.26 5.22
N PHE A 306 -12.93 -0.62 6.32
CA PHE A 306 -13.73 -1.28 7.35
C PHE A 306 -14.98 -1.96 6.77
N ASP A 307 -15.69 -1.28 5.87
CA ASP A 307 -16.94 -1.76 5.29
C ASP A 307 -16.71 -2.99 4.39
N ASP A 308 -15.57 -3.05 3.68
CA ASP A 308 -15.17 -4.22 2.90
C ASP A 308 -14.93 -5.43 3.81
N VAL A 309 -14.24 -5.24 4.93
CA VAL A 309 -13.96 -6.33 5.89
C VAL A 309 -15.24 -6.76 6.59
N LEU A 310 -16.10 -5.82 7.00
CA LEU A 310 -17.39 -6.12 7.61
C LEU A 310 -18.27 -6.94 6.67
N THR A 311 -18.39 -6.51 5.41
CA THR A 311 -19.13 -7.25 4.38
C THR A 311 -18.55 -8.65 4.15
N ASN A 312 -17.22 -8.79 4.17
CA ASN A 312 -16.57 -10.09 4.03
C ASN A 312 -16.88 -11.06 5.19
N THR A 313 -17.24 -10.57 6.38
CA THR A 313 -17.65 -11.46 7.49
C THR A 313 -18.93 -12.23 7.20
N GLU A 314 -19.80 -11.67 6.35
CA GLU A 314 -21.04 -12.28 5.88
C GLU A 314 -20.82 -13.09 4.60
N LEU A 315 -20.20 -12.47 3.59
CA LEU A 315 -20.05 -13.07 2.25
C LEU A 315 -18.95 -14.15 2.19
N ARG A 316 -17.92 -14.04 3.02
CA ARG A 316 -16.78 -14.96 3.08
C ARG A 316 -16.11 -15.21 1.73
N THR A 317 -15.98 -14.17 0.92
CA THR A 317 -15.37 -14.23 -0.42
C THR A 317 -13.85 -14.07 -0.38
N TYR A 318 -13.31 -13.45 0.67
CA TYR A 318 -11.88 -13.26 0.91
C TYR A 318 -11.42 -14.08 2.12
N ASP A 319 -10.19 -14.58 2.06
CA ASP A 319 -9.52 -15.08 3.26
C ASP A 319 -8.98 -13.90 4.07
N LEU A 320 -9.09 -13.97 5.40
CA LEU A 320 -8.67 -12.90 6.30
C LEU A 320 -7.42 -13.32 7.05
N VAL A 321 -6.36 -12.53 6.93
CA VAL A 321 -5.05 -12.80 7.54
C VAL A 321 -4.72 -11.74 8.57
N ASP A 322 -4.44 -12.20 9.79
CA ASP A 322 -3.90 -11.40 10.88
C ASP A 322 -2.39 -11.55 10.95
N GLY A 323 -1.68 -10.46 10.70
CA GLY A 323 -0.24 -10.37 10.73
C GLY A 323 0.39 -10.14 12.09
N GLN A 324 -0.40 -9.94 13.15
CA GLN A 324 0.10 -9.73 14.50
C GLN A 324 0.94 -10.90 15.00
N ASP A 325 1.80 -10.64 15.98
CA ASP A 325 2.49 -11.71 16.68
C ASP A 325 1.49 -12.62 17.41
N ARG A 326 1.91 -13.85 17.70
CA ARG A 326 0.97 -14.88 18.16
C ARG A 326 0.27 -14.48 19.46
N GLU A 327 1.03 -13.88 20.37
CA GLU A 327 0.58 -13.40 21.66
C GLU A 327 -0.45 -12.29 21.51
N GLN A 328 -0.25 -11.36 20.57
CA GLN A 328 -1.21 -10.30 20.24
C GLN A 328 -2.48 -10.91 19.61
N TYR A 329 -2.35 -11.81 18.64
CA TYR A 329 -3.51 -12.49 18.05
C TYR A 329 -4.35 -13.23 19.11
N GLU A 330 -3.70 -13.89 20.06
CA GLU A 330 -4.35 -14.58 21.18
C GLU A 330 -4.87 -13.63 22.27
N GLY A 331 -4.56 -12.33 22.20
CA GLY A 331 -4.94 -11.31 23.17
C GLY A 331 -4.16 -11.38 24.49
N ILE A 332 -3.01 -12.05 24.50
CA ILE A 332 -2.12 -12.19 25.65
C ILE A 332 -1.25 -10.93 25.75
N SER A 333 -1.78 -9.89 26.39
CA SER A 333 -1.04 -8.65 26.64
C SER A 333 -1.41 -7.99 27.96
N LEU A 334 -0.41 -7.39 28.59
CA LEU A 334 -0.58 -6.62 29.81
C LEU A 334 -1.01 -5.18 29.54
N ASN A 335 -0.62 -4.60 28.40
CA ASN A 335 -0.63 -3.15 28.19
C ASN A 335 -1.67 -2.64 27.18
N ALA A 336 -2.26 -3.53 26.36
CA ALA A 336 -3.27 -3.14 25.38
C ALA A 336 -4.30 -4.25 25.15
N VAL A 337 -5.46 -3.86 24.62
CA VAL A 337 -6.53 -4.80 24.25
C VAL A 337 -6.22 -5.38 22.88
N TYR A 338 -5.64 -6.58 22.90
CA TYR A 338 -5.39 -7.36 21.70
C TYR A 338 -6.40 -8.49 21.54
N GLY A 339 -6.36 -9.10 20.36
CA GLY A 339 -7.29 -10.11 19.89
C GLY A 339 -7.24 -10.13 18.36
N HIS A 340 -8.25 -10.73 17.75
CA HIS A 340 -8.35 -10.82 16.31
C HIS A 340 -9.79 -10.74 15.81
N ILE A 341 -9.92 -10.46 14.52
CA ILE A 341 -11.19 -10.53 13.81
C ILE A 341 -11.60 -12.01 13.73
N ARG A 342 -12.87 -12.31 14.05
CA ARG A 342 -13.39 -13.69 13.96
C ARG A 342 -13.11 -14.25 12.57
N SER A 343 -12.68 -15.52 12.51
CA SER A 343 -12.23 -16.25 11.30
C SER A 343 -10.88 -15.85 10.70
N ALA A 344 -10.19 -14.83 11.24
CA ALA A 344 -8.86 -14.49 10.76
C ALA A 344 -7.85 -15.63 11.00
N ILE A 345 -6.95 -15.83 10.06
CA ILE A 345 -5.83 -16.79 10.14
C ILE A 345 -4.58 -16.01 10.55
N ASN A 346 -3.91 -16.44 11.62
CA ASN A 346 -2.70 -15.77 12.08
C ASN A 346 -1.47 -16.20 11.25
N ILE A 347 -0.78 -15.21 10.65
CA ILE A 347 0.48 -15.38 9.94
C ILE A 347 1.45 -14.30 10.44
N PRO A 348 2.20 -14.55 11.53
CA PRO A 348 3.19 -13.60 12.03
C PRO A 348 4.34 -13.37 11.05
N ALA A 349 5.02 -12.24 11.18
CA ALA A 349 6.11 -11.83 10.30
C ALA A 349 7.24 -12.90 10.14
N LYS A 350 7.58 -13.60 11.23
CA LYS A 350 8.58 -14.69 11.25
C LYS A 350 8.23 -15.90 10.37
N VAL A 351 6.96 -16.05 9.98
CA VAL A 351 6.49 -17.09 9.05
C VAL A 351 6.90 -16.76 7.63
N VAL A 352 7.05 -15.47 7.29
CA VAL A 352 7.35 -15.04 5.91
C VAL A 352 8.81 -14.64 5.71
N TYR A 353 9.47 -14.19 6.76
CA TYR A 353 10.87 -13.73 6.70
C TYR A 353 11.69 -14.29 7.88
N ASP A 354 12.92 -14.72 7.58
CA ASP A 354 13.90 -15.21 8.54
C ASP A 354 14.96 -14.14 8.78
N TRP A 355 14.83 -13.40 9.89
CA TRP A 355 15.80 -12.37 10.30
C TRP A 355 17.15 -12.93 10.75
N HIS A 356 17.22 -14.19 11.20
CA HIS A 356 18.50 -14.80 11.59
C HIS A 356 19.39 -14.98 10.36
N ASN A 357 18.82 -15.49 9.27
CA ASN A 357 19.53 -15.71 8.02
C ASN A 357 19.39 -14.53 7.03
N GLN A 358 18.66 -13.47 7.40
CA GLN A 358 18.36 -12.30 6.57
C GLN A 358 17.82 -12.68 5.17
N LYS A 359 16.82 -13.56 5.14
CA LYS A 359 16.24 -14.04 3.88
C LYS A 359 14.74 -14.26 3.98
N TRP A 360 14.05 -14.11 2.85
CA TRP A 360 12.71 -14.66 2.68
C TRP A 360 12.76 -16.18 2.80
N HIS A 361 11.70 -16.78 3.35
CA HIS A 361 11.51 -18.22 3.16
C HIS A 361 11.28 -18.52 1.68
N ASP A 362 11.73 -19.69 1.23
CA ASP A 362 11.64 -20.08 -0.18
C ASP A 362 10.18 -20.08 -0.64
N GLU A 363 9.94 -19.71 -1.91
CA GLU A 363 8.57 -19.56 -2.43
C GLU A 363 7.72 -20.84 -2.27
N LEU A 364 8.35 -22.01 -2.44
CA LEU A 364 7.70 -23.30 -2.22
C LEU A 364 7.34 -23.53 -0.76
N ASP A 365 8.22 -23.15 0.18
CA ASP A 365 7.95 -23.25 1.60
C ASP A 365 6.84 -22.28 2.01
N LEU A 366 6.91 -21.01 1.58
CA LEU A 366 5.84 -20.02 1.80
C LEU A 366 4.48 -20.54 1.31
N LYS A 367 4.42 -21.09 0.08
CA LYS A 367 3.20 -21.68 -0.47
C LYS A 367 2.70 -22.86 0.38
N ALA A 368 3.59 -23.73 0.84
CA ALA A 368 3.25 -24.84 1.72
C ALA A 368 2.71 -24.35 3.08
N GLN A 369 3.36 -23.33 3.65
CA GLN A 369 2.99 -22.68 4.90
C GLN A 369 1.64 -21.95 4.82
N PHE A 370 1.32 -21.33 3.68
CA PHE A 370 0.02 -20.71 3.45
C PHE A 370 -1.08 -21.77 3.29
N ARG A 371 -0.83 -22.82 2.50
CA ARG A 371 -1.77 -23.93 2.31
C ARG A 371 -2.05 -24.69 3.61
N SER A 372 -1.04 -24.97 4.43
CA SER A 372 -1.23 -25.65 5.72
C SER A 372 -2.09 -24.85 6.70
N ARG A 373 -2.09 -23.52 6.55
CA ARG A 373 -2.95 -22.58 7.27
C ARG A 373 -4.30 -22.33 6.59
N LYS A 374 -4.62 -23.11 5.56
CA LYS A 374 -5.90 -23.11 4.81
C LYS A 374 -6.14 -21.87 3.95
N LEU A 375 -5.09 -21.14 3.56
CA LEU A 375 -5.23 -20.09 2.55
C LEU A 375 -5.45 -20.70 1.17
N ASN A 376 -6.50 -20.24 0.50
CA ASN A 376 -6.81 -20.65 -0.86
C ASN A 376 -6.25 -19.63 -1.86
N GLN A 377 -5.33 -20.08 -2.72
CA GLN A 377 -4.71 -19.20 -3.72
C GLN A 377 -5.70 -18.62 -4.74
N ASN A 378 -6.85 -19.27 -4.94
CA ASN A 378 -7.91 -18.81 -5.84
C ASN A 378 -8.88 -17.82 -5.16
N ARG A 379 -8.73 -17.58 -3.85
CA ARG A 379 -9.51 -16.59 -3.10
C ARG A 379 -8.61 -15.38 -2.81
N PRO A 380 -9.10 -14.16 -3.01
CA PRO A 380 -8.34 -12.99 -2.63
C PRO A 380 -8.18 -12.93 -1.10
N VAL A 381 -7.11 -12.27 -0.64
CA VAL A 381 -6.71 -12.23 0.77
C VAL A 381 -6.74 -10.79 1.29
N ILE A 382 -7.42 -10.57 2.42
CA ILE A 382 -7.35 -9.32 3.17
C ILE A 382 -6.33 -9.50 4.29
N VAL A 383 -5.32 -8.65 4.35
CA VAL A 383 -4.27 -8.68 5.39
C VAL A 383 -4.44 -7.48 6.32
N TYR A 384 -4.35 -7.71 7.63
CA TYR A 384 -4.30 -6.65 8.63
C TYR A 384 -3.33 -7.00 9.75
N SER A 385 -2.99 -6.05 10.63
CA SER A 385 -2.23 -6.35 11.86
C SER A 385 -2.56 -5.31 12.92
N SER A 386 -1.60 -4.85 13.73
CA SER A 386 -1.78 -3.68 14.61
C SER A 386 -1.58 -2.34 13.87
N SER A 387 -0.90 -2.36 12.72
CA SER A 387 -0.71 -1.23 11.80
C SER A 387 -0.47 -1.76 10.37
N ALA A 388 -0.43 -0.88 9.36
CA ALA A 388 -0.14 -1.34 8.00
C ALA A 388 1.35 -1.70 7.76
N ILE A 389 2.24 -1.49 8.75
CA ILE A 389 3.67 -1.78 8.63
C ILE A 389 3.89 -3.29 8.50
N ARG A 390 3.52 -4.07 9.51
CA ARG A 390 3.70 -5.53 9.47
C ARG A 390 2.80 -6.20 8.42
N SER A 391 1.61 -5.63 8.18
CA SER A 391 0.71 -6.08 7.11
C SER A 391 1.34 -5.94 5.73
N SER A 392 2.13 -4.90 5.49
CA SER A 392 2.80 -4.70 4.20
C SER A 392 3.86 -5.77 3.90
N LEU A 393 4.58 -6.25 4.91
CA LEU A 393 5.52 -7.36 4.77
C LEU A 393 4.80 -8.66 4.37
N ILE A 394 3.70 -8.99 5.05
CA ILE A 394 2.92 -10.21 4.76
C ILE A 394 2.21 -10.09 3.42
N TRP A 395 1.66 -8.91 3.11
CA TRP A 395 1.10 -8.60 1.81
C TRP A 395 2.13 -8.79 0.70
N PHE A 396 3.36 -8.31 0.88
CA PHE A 396 4.45 -8.51 -0.07
C PHE A 396 4.77 -9.99 -0.26
N ALA A 397 4.89 -10.77 0.82
CA ALA A 397 5.13 -12.21 0.76
C ALA A 397 4.01 -12.96 0.01
N LEU A 398 2.75 -12.63 0.29
CA LEU A 398 1.59 -13.19 -0.42
C LEU A 398 1.64 -12.88 -1.92
N ARG A 399 1.95 -11.63 -2.29
CA ARG A 399 2.11 -11.21 -3.69
C ARG A 399 3.25 -11.95 -4.37
N LYS A 400 4.39 -12.13 -3.69
CA LYS A 400 5.55 -12.91 -4.17
C LYS A 400 5.19 -14.37 -4.41
N SER A 401 4.33 -14.95 -3.57
CA SER A 401 3.81 -16.31 -3.71
C SER A 401 2.63 -16.44 -4.69
N GLY A 402 2.23 -15.37 -5.37
CA GLY A 402 1.17 -15.38 -6.38
C GLY A 402 -0.25 -15.40 -5.80
N TYR A 403 -0.46 -14.85 -4.60
CA TYR A 403 -1.78 -14.58 -4.06
C TYR A 403 -2.24 -13.17 -4.46
N ASN A 404 -3.54 -13.02 -4.75
CA ASN A 404 -4.16 -11.70 -4.85
C ASN A 404 -4.48 -11.20 -3.43
N SER A 405 -3.94 -10.06 -3.03
CA SER A 405 -4.08 -9.55 -1.68
C SER A 405 -4.14 -8.03 -1.58
N SER A 406 -4.84 -7.58 -0.54
CA SER A 406 -5.06 -6.17 -0.18
C SER A 406 -4.87 -5.96 1.31
N ILE A 407 -4.51 -4.74 1.73
CA ILE A 407 -4.32 -4.40 3.15
C ILE A 407 -5.56 -3.68 3.69
N TYR A 408 -6.13 -4.18 4.79
CA TYR A 408 -7.13 -3.44 5.54
C TYR A 408 -6.47 -2.31 6.34
N LEU A 409 -6.67 -1.07 5.89
CA LEU A 409 -5.94 0.11 6.37
C LEU A 409 -6.14 0.38 7.86
N GLY A 410 -7.38 0.31 8.36
CA GLY A 410 -7.64 0.59 9.77
C GLY A 410 -7.20 -0.50 10.73
N SER A 411 -6.94 -1.71 10.20
CA SER A 411 -6.32 -2.79 10.94
C SER A 411 -7.07 -3.15 12.24
N TRP A 412 -6.40 -3.85 13.19
CA TRP A 412 -7.00 -4.20 14.47
C TRP A 412 -7.53 -2.99 15.26
N PRO A 413 -6.84 -1.84 15.36
CA PRO A 413 -7.32 -0.70 16.14
C PRO A 413 -8.68 -0.16 15.67
N GLU A 414 -8.88 0.01 14.36
CA GLU A 414 -10.17 0.45 13.82
C GLU A 414 -11.26 -0.61 14.08
N TRP A 415 -10.93 -1.89 13.86
CA TRP A 415 -11.87 -2.98 14.08
C TRP A 415 -12.31 -3.09 15.54
N LEU A 416 -11.36 -2.97 16.46
CA LEU A 416 -11.59 -3.00 17.90
C LEU A 416 -12.58 -1.93 18.33
N ILE A 417 -12.54 -0.74 17.72
CA ILE A 417 -13.41 0.38 18.07
C ILE A 417 -14.79 0.27 17.38
N ARG A 418 -14.82 -0.04 16.08
CA ARG A 418 -16.03 0.09 15.24
C ARG A 418 -16.86 -1.17 15.13
N ALA A 419 -16.25 -2.35 15.17
CA ALA A 419 -16.96 -3.60 14.88
C ALA A 419 -17.89 -4.02 16.04
N PRO A 420 -18.97 -4.75 15.75
CA PRO A 420 -19.74 -5.44 16.79
C PRO A 420 -18.90 -6.43 17.62
N GLU A 421 -19.18 -6.54 18.92
CA GLU A 421 -18.42 -7.41 19.84
C GLU A 421 -18.39 -8.89 19.40
N PHE A 422 -19.48 -9.40 18.84
CA PHE A 422 -19.52 -10.80 18.41
C PHE A 422 -18.57 -11.09 17.23
N LEU A 423 -18.08 -10.09 16.49
CA LEU A 423 -17.08 -10.28 15.44
C LEU A 423 -15.63 -10.17 15.95
N LYS A 424 -15.45 -9.87 17.23
CA LYS A 424 -14.14 -9.79 17.88
C LYS A 424 -13.87 -11.08 18.64
N VAL A 425 -12.63 -11.55 18.61
CA VAL A 425 -12.15 -12.62 19.48
C VAL A 425 -11.11 -12.00 20.40
N ILE A 426 -11.56 -11.68 21.62
CA ILE A 426 -10.74 -11.10 22.68
C ILE A 426 -10.84 -12.05 23.87
N PRO A 427 -9.72 -12.56 24.42
CA PRO A 427 -9.78 -13.40 25.60
C PRO A 427 -10.37 -12.61 26.77
N LYS A 428 -11.30 -13.23 27.50
CA LYS A 428 -11.76 -12.67 28.78
C LYS A 428 -10.56 -12.63 29.72
N LYS A 429 -10.18 -11.44 30.19
CA LYS A 429 -9.24 -11.33 31.32
C LYS A 429 -9.87 -12.09 32.48
N LYS A 430 -9.22 -13.16 32.94
CA LYS A 430 -9.52 -13.74 34.26
C LYS A 430 -9.03 -12.70 35.27
N PHE A 431 -9.97 -11.96 35.85
CA PHE A 431 -9.70 -11.07 36.96
C PHE A 431 -9.51 -11.88 38.24
#